data_AF-K2FBK8-F1
#
_entry.id   AF-K2FBK8-F1
#
_cell.length_a   1.000
_cell.length_b   1.000
_cell.length_c   1.000
_cell.angle_alpha   90.00
_cell.angle_beta   90.00
_cell.angle_gamma   90.00
#
_symmetry.space_group_name_H-M   'P 1'
#
loop_
_entity.id
_entity.type
_entity.pdbx_description
1 polymer ?
#
loop_
_entity_poly.entity_id
_entity_poly.type
_entity_poly.pdbx_seq_one_letter_code
_entity_poly.pdbx_strand_id
1 'polypeptide(L)'
;MKLTGISEKVFLDRYSLKSKDGKSIEKRPEEMWARMAKAVSLVEKKSKQKKWEKEFYSVLKDFKYVPGGRILSGAGTGYDVSFYNCFVIPSP
;
A
#
# COMPACT_ATOMS: atom_id res chain seq x y z
N MET A 1 -7.20 -12.82 6.62
CA MET A 1 -6.01 -13.65 6.38
C MET A 1 -5.08 -13.51 7.57
N LYS A 2 -4.42 -14.62 7.96
CA LYS A 2 -3.43 -14.62 9.04
C LYS A 2 -2.07 -14.93 8.41
N LEU A 3 -1.17 -13.96 8.44
CA LEU A 3 0.23 -14.19 8.12
C LEU A 3 0.90 -14.94 9.28
N THR A 4 1.94 -15.73 8.99
CA THR A 4 2.70 -16.47 10.00
C THR A 4 4.19 -16.45 9.69
N GLY A 5 5.02 -16.58 10.73
CA GLY A 5 6.47 -16.71 10.60
C GLY A 5 7.11 -15.55 9.85
N ILE A 6 7.89 -15.88 8.81
CA ILE A 6 8.62 -14.87 8.02
C ILE A 6 7.68 -13.89 7.33
N SER A 7 6.54 -14.36 6.81
CA SER A 7 5.59 -13.49 6.10
C SER A 7 5.01 -12.39 7.01
N GLU A 8 4.68 -12.75 8.25
CA GLU A 8 4.20 -11.82 9.27
C GLU A 8 5.29 -10.81 9.65
N LYS A 9 6.50 -11.30 9.92
CA LYS A 9 7.65 -10.44 10.23
C LYS A 9 7.92 -9.44 9.12
N VAL A 10 8.02 -9.89 7.87
CA VAL A 10 8.28 -9.02 6.71
C VAL A 10 7.16 -7.98 6.55
N PHE A 11 5.90 -8.38 6.71
CA PHE A 11 4.77 -7.45 6.63
C PHE A 11 4.86 -6.34 7.68
N LEU A 12 5.04 -6.71 8.96
CA LEU A 12 5.12 -5.76 10.07
C LEU A 12 6.37 -4.87 9.98
N ASP A 13 7.48 -5.41 9.49
CA ASP A 13 8.74 -4.66 9.41
C ASP A 13 8.74 -3.67 8.24
N ARG A 14 8.22 -4.09 7.08
CA ARG A 14 8.46 -3.41 5.79
C ARG A 14 7.24 -2.70 5.20
N TYR A 15 6.02 -3.15 5.50
CA TYR A 15 4.82 -2.73 4.75
C TYR A 15 3.70 -2.15 5.61
N SER A 16 3.55 -2.61 6.87
CA SER A 16 2.55 -2.04 7.77
C SER A 16 2.82 -0.55 8.02
N LEU A 17 1.79 0.27 7.94
CA LEU A 17 1.85 1.66 8.37
C LEU A 17 2.20 1.73 9.87
N LYS A 18 3.18 2.56 10.22
CA LYS A 18 3.62 2.81 11.59
C LYS A 18 3.24 4.21 12.04
N SER A 19 2.95 4.35 13.33
CA SER A 19 2.81 5.64 14.00
C SER A 19 4.17 6.35 14.05
N LYS A 20 4.15 7.64 14.45
CA LYS A 20 5.38 8.41 14.66
C LYS A 20 6.31 7.77 15.69
N ASP A 21 5.77 7.05 16.67
CA ASP A 21 6.53 6.31 17.69
C ASP A 21 7.00 4.92 17.23
N GLY A 22 6.85 4.60 15.94
CA GLY A 22 7.30 3.34 15.33
C GLY A 22 6.40 2.13 15.57
N LYS A 23 5.24 2.30 16.23
CA LYS A 23 4.30 1.19 16.47
C LYS A 23 3.47 0.92 15.21
N SER A 24 3.35 -0.35 14.81
CA SER A 24 2.50 -0.73 13.69
C SER A 24 1.02 -0.43 13.98
N ILE A 25 0.44 0.42 13.14
CA ILE A 25 -0.99 0.75 13.12
C ILE A 25 -1.73 -0.36 12.37
N GLU A 26 -1.15 -0.84 11.27
CA GLU A 26 -1.66 -1.97 10.50
C GLU A 26 -1.05 -3.28 11.01
N LYS A 27 -1.89 -4.26 11.28
CA LYS A 27 -1.49 -5.59 11.76
C LYS A 27 -1.79 -6.68 10.73
N ARG A 28 -2.63 -6.38 9.74
CA ARG A 28 -3.05 -7.33 8.71
C ARG A 28 -3.00 -6.71 7.30
N PRO A 29 -2.71 -7.52 6.26
CA PRO A 29 -2.69 -7.04 4.88
C PRO A 29 -3.99 -6.40 4.41
N GLU A 30 -5.14 -6.79 4.96
CA GLU A 30 -6.43 -6.18 4.62
C GLU A 30 -6.49 -4.69 4.95
N GLU A 31 -5.82 -4.26 6.01
CA GLU A 31 -5.76 -2.85 6.42
C GLU A 31 -4.89 -2.05 5.45
N MET A 32 -3.73 -2.61 5.06
CA MET A 32 -2.87 -2.05 4.01
C MET A 32 -3.61 -1.95 2.67
N TRP A 33 -4.30 -3.02 2.25
CA TRP A 33 -5.07 -3.00 0.99
C TRP A 33 -6.17 -1.95 1.02
N ALA A 34 -6.86 -1.76 2.15
CA ALA A 34 -7.87 -0.71 2.31
C ALA A 34 -7.26 0.69 2.19
N ARG A 35 -6.14 0.95 2.88
CA ARG A 35 -5.38 2.21 2.76
C ARG A 35 -4.99 2.48 1.32
N MET A 36 -4.42 1.50 0.63
CA MET A 36 -3.95 1.65 -0.75
C MET A 36 -5.11 1.88 -1.72
N ALA A 37 -6.18 1.09 -1.61
CA ALA A 37 -7.34 1.21 -2.47
C ALA A 37 -7.99 2.60 -2.36
N LYS A 38 -8.10 3.12 -1.13
CA LYS A 38 -8.56 4.49 -0.88
C LYS A 38 -7.59 5.51 -1.46
N ALA A 39 -6.28 5.35 -1.23
CA ALA A 39 -5.29 6.31 -1.73
C ALA A 39 -5.31 6.45 -3.25
N VAL A 40 -5.34 5.31 -3.96
CA VAL A 40 -5.35 5.30 -5.42
C VAL A 40 -6.71 5.74 -5.98
N SER A 41 -7.83 5.52 -5.28
CA SER A 41 -9.12 6.01 -5.76
C SER A 41 -9.26 7.53 -5.71
N LEU A 42 -8.49 8.23 -4.89
CA LEU A 42 -8.59 9.69 -4.74
C LEU A 42 -8.22 10.48 -6.00
N VAL A 43 -7.44 9.91 -6.92
CA VAL A 43 -7.12 10.58 -8.20
C VAL A 43 -8.30 10.59 -9.17
N GLU A 44 -9.29 9.73 -8.93
CA GLU A 44 -10.49 9.64 -9.77
C GLU A 44 -11.45 10.79 -9.49
N LYS A 45 -12.35 11.05 -10.46
CA LYS A 45 -13.47 11.98 -10.27
C LYS A 45 -14.25 11.61 -9.01
N LYS A 46 -14.64 12.61 -8.19
CA LYS A 46 -15.37 12.42 -6.92
C LYS A 46 -16.53 11.42 -7.00
N SER A 47 -17.31 11.46 -8.10
CA SER A 47 -18.44 10.56 -8.34
C SER A 47 -18.05 9.09 -8.55
N LYS A 48 -16.81 8.80 -8.94
CA LYS A 48 -16.29 7.45 -9.23
C LYS A 48 -15.37 6.90 -8.14
N GLN A 49 -14.89 7.72 -7.20
CA GLN A 49 -13.92 7.30 -6.18
C GLN A 49 -14.39 6.07 -5.40
N LYS A 50 -15.64 6.05 -4.92
CA LYS A 50 -16.19 4.89 -4.19
C LYS A 50 -16.23 3.61 -5.03
N LYS A 51 -16.55 3.73 -6.32
CA LYS A 51 -16.54 2.58 -7.24
C LYS A 51 -15.11 2.05 -7.37
N TRP A 52 -14.16 2.92 -7.68
CA TRP A 52 -12.78 2.52 -7.90
C TRP A 52 -12.08 2.04 -6.64
N GLU A 53 -12.36 2.60 -5.47
CA GLU A 53 -11.85 2.08 -4.19
C GLU A 53 -12.23 0.61 -4.00
N LYS A 54 -13.50 0.25 -4.29
CA LYS A 54 -13.96 -1.14 -4.22
C LYS A 54 -13.24 -2.04 -5.22
N GLU A 55 -13.08 -1.58 -6.46
CA GLU A 55 -12.39 -2.37 -7.51
C GLU A 55 -10.89 -2.54 -7.20
N PHE A 56 -10.21 -1.48 -6.75
CA PHE A 56 -8.82 -1.53 -6.34
C PHE A 56 -8.61 -2.47 -5.15
N TYR A 57 -9.49 -2.42 -4.14
CA TYR A 57 -9.42 -3.38 -3.04
C TYR A 57 -9.61 -4.82 -3.55
N SER A 58 -10.57 -5.04 -4.45
CA SER A 58 -10.85 -6.38 -5.01
C SER A 58 -9.65 -7.02 -5.71
N VAL A 59 -8.85 -6.22 -6.43
CA VAL A 59 -7.63 -6.71 -7.11
C VAL A 59 -6.43 -6.84 -6.18
N LEU A 60 -6.36 -6.08 -5.08
CA LEU A 60 -5.30 -6.21 -4.08
C LEU A 60 -5.55 -7.40 -3.15
N LYS A 61 -6.84 -7.67 -2.85
CA LYS A 61 -7.28 -8.70 -1.94
C LYS A 61 -6.76 -10.08 -2.35
N ASP A 62 -6.34 -10.84 -1.35
CA ASP A 62 -5.81 -12.21 -1.49
C ASP A 62 -4.55 -12.25 -2.39
N PHE A 63 -3.80 -11.15 -2.43
CA PHE A 63 -2.58 -10.97 -3.24
C PHE A 63 -2.77 -11.22 -4.74
N LYS A 64 -3.98 -11.06 -5.28
CA LYS A 64 -4.24 -11.20 -6.73
C LYS A 64 -3.37 -10.25 -7.58
N TYR A 65 -3.07 -9.08 -7.04
CA TYR A 65 -2.10 -8.14 -7.58
C TYR A 65 -1.22 -7.59 -6.46
N VAL A 66 0.10 -7.58 -6.67
CA VAL A 66 1.09 -7.10 -5.71
C VAL A 66 1.90 -5.96 -6.32
N PRO A 67 1.60 -4.70 -5.96
CA PRO A 67 2.39 -3.54 -6.38
C PRO A 67 3.83 -3.60 -5.88
N GLY A 68 4.71 -2.79 -6.46
CA GLY A 68 6.09 -2.66 -5.99
C GLY A 68 6.17 -2.16 -4.55
N GLY A 69 7.25 -2.54 -3.84
CA GLY A 69 7.40 -2.33 -2.40
C GLY A 69 7.23 -0.88 -1.93
N ARG A 70 7.75 0.10 -2.68
CA ARG A 70 7.59 1.55 -2.37
C ARG A 70 6.12 1.98 -2.33
N ILE A 71 5.30 1.41 -3.21
CA ILE A 71 3.87 1.72 -3.31
C ILE A 71 3.13 1.09 -2.12
N LEU A 72 3.43 -0.18 -1.80
CA LEU A 72 2.87 -0.89 -0.64
C LEU A 72 3.13 -0.13 0.68
N SER A 73 4.39 0.28 0.89
CA SER A 73 4.79 0.99 2.11
C SER A 73 4.32 2.44 2.17
N GLY A 74 4.14 3.10 1.02
CA GLY A 74 3.99 4.56 0.96
C GLY A 74 2.57 5.07 0.67
N ALA A 75 1.80 4.39 -0.18
CA ALA A 75 0.53 4.93 -0.68
C ALA A 75 -0.49 5.15 0.46
N GLY A 76 -1.03 6.37 0.58
CA GLY A 76 -2.05 6.69 1.59
C GLY A 76 -1.54 6.83 3.03
N THR A 77 -0.23 6.85 3.24
CA THR A 77 0.37 7.03 4.59
C THR A 77 0.49 8.50 5.02
N GLY A 78 0.44 9.43 4.06
CA GLY A 78 0.67 10.86 4.30
C GLY A 78 2.15 11.25 4.39
N TYR A 79 3.09 10.29 4.27
CA TYR A 79 4.51 10.58 4.15
C TYR A 79 4.87 10.99 2.72
N ASP A 80 5.79 11.94 2.60
CA ASP A 80 6.33 12.38 1.30
C ASP A 80 7.45 11.43 0.85
N VAL A 81 7.06 10.41 0.08
CA VAL A 81 7.97 9.35 -0.42
C VAL A 81 7.70 9.07 -1.90
N SER A 82 8.74 8.68 -2.62
CA SER A 82 8.60 8.27 -4.02
C SER A 82 7.90 6.91 -4.16
N PHE A 83 6.98 6.82 -5.12
CA PHE A 83 6.31 5.58 -5.52
C PHE A 83 6.98 4.87 -6.71
N TYR A 84 8.03 5.46 -7.28
CA TYR A 84 8.81 4.85 -8.36
C TYR A 84 9.90 3.95 -7.78
N ASN A 85 10.04 2.75 -8.35
CA ASN A 85 11.13 1.83 -7.98
C ASN A 85 12.33 1.94 -8.92
N CYS A 86 12.10 2.33 -10.17
CA CYS A 86 13.11 2.30 -11.23
C CYS A 86 13.34 3.73 -11.72
N PHE A 87 14.62 4.11 -11.82
CA PHE A 87 15.06 5.39 -12.34
C PHE A 87 16.13 5.13 -13.39
N VAL A 88 16.12 5.90 -14.47
CA VAL A 88 17.18 5.90 -15.48
C VAL A 88 17.72 7.31 -15.54
N ILE A 89 19.03 7.46 -15.38
CA ILE A 89 19.73 8.74 -15.47
C ILE A 89 20.61 8.65 -16.72
N PRO A 90 20.43 9.53 -17.73
CA PRO A 90 21.27 9.53 -18.91
C PRO A 90 22.71 9.91 -18.53
N SER A 91 23.69 9.22 -19.11
CA SER A 91 25.09 9.65 -19.09
C SER A 91 25.31 10.68 -20.20
N PRO A 92 26.06 11.77 -19.96
CA PRO A 92 26.59 12.62 -21.02
C PRO A 92 27.36 11.81 -22.07
#